data_AF-A0A936EKM7-F1
#
_entry.id   AF-A0A936EKM7-F1
#
_cell.length_a   1.000
_cell.length_b   1.000
_cell.length_c   1.000
_cell.angle_alpha   90.00
_cell.angle_beta   90.00
_cell.angle_gamma   90.00
#
_symmetry.space_group_name_H-M   'P 1'
#
loop_
_entity.id
_entity.type
_entity.pdbx_description
1 polymer ?
#
loop_
_entity_poly.entity_id
_entity_poly.type
_entity_poly.pdbx_seq_one_letter_code
_entity_poly.pdbx_strand_id
1 'polypeptide(L)'
;MTKYNTFLLVFIISVIAMVAFLIFYFQAILGVIRTVDDFRGDEPSPFLILNTIFSPQVIISAVVLGFSSLTYRILGILHVAKNKTARDGEKALWIVGFILMGFITAIVFLVMAKGRKFVE
;
A
#
# COMPACT_ATOMS: atom_id res chain seq x y z
N MET A 1 -9.72 -14.70 15.93
CA MET A 1 -9.75 -13.27 15.53
C MET A 1 -10.99 -13.03 14.67
N THR A 2 -11.70 -11.92 14.87
CA THR A 2 -12.83 -11.54 13.99
C THR A 2 -12.31 -11.10 12.62
N LYS A 3 -13.13 -11.20 11.57
CA LYS A 3 -12.76 -10.81 10.19
C LYS A 3 -12.33 -9.34 10.11
N TYR A 4 -12.90 -8.49 10.96
CA TYR A 4 -12.50 -7.10 11.15
C TYR A 4 -11.06 -6.97 11.67
N ASN A 5 -10.69 -7.75 12.69
CA ASN A 5 -9.34 -7.70 13.26
C ASN A 5 -8.29 -8.14 12.23
N THR A 6 -8.60 -9.12 11.38
CA THR A 6 -7.71 -9.53 10.28
C THR A 6 -7.56 -8.42 9.24
N PHE A 7 -8.66 -7.78 8.83
CA PHE A 7 -8.61 -6.63 7.92
C PHE A 7 -7.74 -5.51 8.51
N LEU A 8 -7.98 -5.14 9.77
CA LEU A 8 -7.29 -4.05 10.44
C LEU A 8 -5.79 -4.34 10.58
N LEU A 9 -5.44 -5.59 10.90
CA LEU A 9 -4.05 -6.02 11.01
C LEU A 9 -3.33 -5.96 9.66
N VAL A 10 -3.92 -6.49 8.58
CA VAL A 10 -3.33 -6.41 7.23
C VAL A 10 -3.20 -4.96 6.77
N PHE A 11 -4.18 -4.13 7.09
CA PHE A 11 -4.11 -2.70 6.84
C PHE A 11 -2.94 -2.05 7.58
N ILE A 12 -2.79 -2.26 8.89
CA ILE A 12 -1.66 -1.72 9.67
C ILE A 12 -0.32 -2.20 9.09
N ILE A 13 -0.21 -3.49 8.74
CA ILE A 13 0.99 -4.03 8.07
C ILE A 13 1.25 -3.27 6.76
N SER A 14 0.22 -3.00 5.95
CA SER A 14 0.39 -2.23 4.72
C SER A 14 0.89 -0.81 4.95
N VAL A 15 0.49 -0.17 6.05
CA VAL A 15 0.94 1.18 6.42
C VAL A 15 2.40 1.15 6.84
N ILE A 16 2.77 0.18 7.69
CA ILE A 16 4.15 0.00 8.12
C ILE A 16 5.02 -0.31 6.91
N ALA A 17 4.57 -1.19 6.01
CA ALA A 17 5.27 -1.49 4.76
C ALA A 17 5.40 -0.26 3.85
N MET A 18 4.39 0.60 3.79
CA MET A 18 4.43 1.86 3.04
C MET A 18 5.47 2.82 3.61
N VAL A 19 5.49 3.01 4.94
CA VAL A 19 6.47 3.86 5.62
C VAL A 19 7.88 3.31 5.42
N ALA A 20 8.08 2.01 5.62
CA ALA A 20 9.36 1.36 5.39
C ALA A 20 9.82 1.49 3.93
N PHE A 21 8.93 1.27 2.97
CA PHE A 21 9.20 1.46 1.55
C PHE A 21 9.62 2.90 1.25
N LEU A 22 8.90 3.92 1.77
CA LEU A 22 9.27 5.32 1.58
C LEU A 22 10.66 5.61 2.15
N ILE A 23 10.98 5.12 3.34
CA ILE A 23 12.31 5.30 3.95
C ILE A 23 13.40 4.70 3.05
N PHE A 24 13.26 3.43 2.64
CA PHE A 24 14.26 2.77 1.80
C PHE A 24 14.35 3.39 0.40
N TYR A 25 13.23 3.84 -0.15
CA TYR A 25 13.17 4.52 -1.43
C TYR A 25 13.89 5.88 -1.38
N PHE A 26 13.66 6.69 -0.34
CA PHE A 26 14.41 7.93 -0.14
C PHE A 26 15.89 7.68 0.08
N GLN A 27 16.27 6.64 0.84
CA GLN A 27 17.67 6.25 1.01
C GLN A 27 18.31 5.85 -0.32
N ALA A 28 17.60 5.11 -1.17
CA ALA A 28 18.07 4.73 -2.51
C ALA A 28 18.26 5.96 -3.40
N ILE A 29 17.32 6.91 -3.41
CA ILE A 29 17.46 8.17 -4.16
C ILE A 29 18.66 8.97 -3.66
N LEU A 30 18.81 9.16 -2.35
CA LEU A 30 19.95 9.87 -1.78
C LEU A 30 21.28 9.16 -2.08
N GLY A 31 21.28 7.82 -2.12
CA GLY A 31 22.42 7.01 -2.53
C GLY A 31 22.80 7.25 -4.00
N VAL A 32 21.82 7.34 -4.90
CA VAL A 32 22.05 7.69 -6.30
C VAL A 32 22.62 9.11 -6.43
N ILE A 33 22.04 10.09 -5.73
CA ILE A 33 22.52 11.48 -5.77
C ILE A 33 23.99 11.55 -5.34
N ARG A 34 24.36 10.91 -4.22
CA ARG A 34 25.75 10.85 -3.76
C ARG A 34 26.68 10.17 -4.76
N THR A 35 26.21 9.07 -5.36
CA THR A 35 26.99 8.36 -6.38
C THR A 35 27.27 9.28 -7.55
N VAL A 36 26.27 10.01 -8.04
CA VAL A 36 26.44 10.97 -9.14
C VAL A 36 27.37 12.14 -8.76
N ASP A 37 27.27 12.65 -7.52
CA ASP A 37 28.14 13.73 -7.04
C ASP A 37 29.61 13.32 -6.85
N ASP A 38 29.85 12.05 -6.48
CA ASP A 38 31.21 11.49 -6.30
C ASP A 38 31.92 11.22 -7.64
N PHE A 39 31.17 10.98 -8.72
CA PHE A 39 31.68 10.79 -10.08
C PHE A 39 31.88 12.13 -10.80
N ARG A 40 32.95 12.86 -10.44
CA ARG A 40 33.32 14.17 -11.03
C ARG A 40 34.03 14.12 -12.39
N GLY A 41 34.13 12.97 -13.06
CA GLY A 41 34.89 12.85 -14.30
C GLY A 41 34.55 11.67 -15.21
N ASP A 42 34.07 10.55 -14.66
CA ASP A 42 33.56 9.40 -15.42
C ASP A 42 32.07 9.24 -15.16
N GLU A 43 31.26 9.01 -16.20
CA GLU A 43 29.83 8.77 -16.01
C GLU A 43 29.60 7.49 -15.19
N PRO A 44 28.81 7.51 -14.11
CA PRO A 44 28.51 6.31 -13.34
C PRO A 44 27.84 5.28 -14.24
N SER A 45 28.36 4.04 -14.21
CA SER A 45 27.79 2.97 -15.04
C SER A 45 26.29 2.82 -14.76
N PRO A 46 25.42 2.72 -15.79
CA PRO A 46 23.97 2.61 -15.60
C PRO A 46 23.56 1.44 -14.69
N PHE A 47 24.36 0.37 -14.66
CA PHE A 47 24.16 -0.77 -13.77
C PHE A 47 24.32 -0.44 -12.29
N LEU A 48 25.22 0.48 -11.93
CA LEU A 48 25.44 0.92 -10.55
C LEU A 48 24.24 1.71 -10.03
N ILE A 49 23.68 2.58 -10.88
CA ILE A 49 22.47 3.36 -10.58
C ILE A 49 21.28 2.42 -10.40
N LEU A 50 21.10 1.45 -11.30
CA LEU A 50 20.04 0.45 -11.21
C LEU A 50 20.13 -0.40 -9.93
N ASN A 51 21.32 -0.89 -9.57
CA ASN A 51 21.49 -1.66 -8.33
C ASN A 51 21.22 -0.84 -7.06
N THR A 52 21.45 0.48 -7.11
CA THR A 52 21.19 1.38 -5.99
C THR A 52 19.68 1.63 -5.82
N ILE A 53 18.96 1.84 -6.93
CA ILE A 53 17.50 2.04 -6.93
C ILE A 53 16.75 0.75 -6.60
N PHE A 54 17.16 -0.36 -7.21
CA PHE A 54 16.56 -1.69 -7.04
C PHE A 54 17.30 -2.50 -5.98
N SER A 55 17.67 -1.86 -4.87
CA SER A 55 18.28 -2.58 -3.76
C SER A 55 17.32 -3.67 -3.24
N PRO A 56 17.82 -4.79 -2.72
CA PRO A 56 16.98 -5.87 -2.20
C PRO A 56 15.96 -5.38 -1.15
N GLN A 57 16.32 -4.37 -0.36
CA GLN A 57 15.46 -3.75 0.65
C GLN A 57 14.26 -3.01 0.03
N VAL A 58 14.50 -2.23 -1.03
CA VAL A 58 13.44 -1.54 -1.77
C VAL A 58 12.53 -2.55 -2.47
N ILE A 59 13.09 -3.60 -3.07
CA ILE A 59 12.30 -4.65 -3.74
C ILE A 59 11.42 -5.38 -2.71
N ILE A 60 12.00 -5.86 -1.61
CA ILE A 60 11.25 -6.59 -0.59
C ILE A 60 10.13 -5.72 0.00
N SER A 61 10.42 -4.46 0.33
CA SER A 61 9.41 -3.55 0.87
C SER A 61 8.32 -3.22 -0.16
N ALA A 62 8.67 -3.04 -1.44
CA ALA A 62 7.69 -2.84 -2.52
C ALA A 62 6.78 -4.06 -2.69
N VAL A 63 7.34 -5.27 -2.63
CA VAL A 63 6.59 -6.53 -2.73
C VAL A 63 5.65 -6.69 -1.54
N VAL A 64 6.14 -6.49 -0.31
CA VAL A 64 5.32 -6.57 0.90
C VAL A 64 4.21 -5.51 0.89
N LEU A 65 4.52 -4.28 0.48
CA LEU A 65 3.53 -3.21 0.31
C LEU A 65 2.48 -3.58 -0.74
N GLY A 66 2.91 -4.09 -1.90
CA GLY A 66 2.02 -4.52 -2.97
C GLY A 66 1.05 -5.62 -2.52
N PHE A 67 1.57 -6.69 -1.92
CA PHE A 67 0.74 -7.80 -1.44
C PHE A 67 -0.18 -7.39 -0.28
N SER A 68 0.33 -6.67 0.72
CA SER A 68 -0.49 -6.22 1.85
C SER A 68 -1.59 -5.24 1.39
N SER A 69 -1.27 -4.35 0.44
CA SER A 69 -2.22 -3.41 -0.14
C SER A 69 -3.34 -4.12 -0.91
N LEU A 70 -2.97 -5.06 -1.77
CA LEU A 70 -3.92 -5.87 -2.51
C LEU A 70 -4.82 -6.68 -1.56
N THR A 71 -4.22 -7.26 -0.51
CA THR A 71 -4.94 -8.12 0.43
C THR A 71 -6.01 -7.35 1.18
N TYR A 72 -5.73 -6.16 1.74
CA TYR A 72 -6.78 -5.41 2.43
C TYR A 72 -7.87 -4.94 1.45
N ARG A 73 -7.54 -4.58 0.21
CA ARG A 73 -8.52 -4.17 -0.80
C ARG A 73 -9.48 -5.30 -1.15
N ILE A 74 -8.95 -6.50 -1.40
CA ILE A 74 -9.76 -7.68 -1.68
C ILE A 74 -10.67 -8.00 -0.48
N LEU A 75 -10.13 -7.96 0.74
CA LEU A 75 -10.92 -8.20 1.95
C LEU A 75 -12.03 -7.16 2.14
N GLY A 76 -11.77 -5.89 1.84
CA GLY A 76 -12.75 -4.81 1.86
C GLY A 76 -13.87 -5.01 0.83
N ILE A 77 -13.50 -5.31 -0.43
CA ILE A 77 -14.44 -5.61 -1.51
C ILE A 77 -15.33 -6.81 -1.15
N LEU A 78 -14.75 -7.88 -0.62
CA LEU A 78 -15.49 -9.08 -0.23
C LEU A 78 -16.49 -8.80 0.91
N HIS A 79 -16.15 -7.94 1.86
CA HIS A 79 -17.09 -7.55 2.92
C HIS A 79 -18.26 -6.75 2.37
N VAL A 80 -17.98 -5.77 1.51
CA VAL A 80 -19.01 -4.95 0.87
C VAL A 80 -19.93 -5.80 0.00
N ALA A 81 -19.37 -6.69 -0.82
CA ALA A 81 -20.13 -7.54 -1.75
C ALA A 81 -21.04 -8.53 -1.02
N LYS A 82 -20.61 -9.06 0.13
CA LYS A 82 -21.39 -10.02 0.94
C LYS A 82 -22.47 -9.36 1.80
N ASN A 83 -22.52 -8.03 1.85
CA ASN A 83 -23.52 -7.35 2.65
C ASN A 83 -24.91 -7.46 2.00
N LYS A 84 -25.89 -8.01 2.73
CA LYS A 84 -27.28 -8.15 2.29
C LYS A 84 -28.16 -6.92 2.58
N THR A 85 -27.70 -5.98 3.41
CA THR A 85 -28.49 -4.81 3.85
C THR A 85 -28.29 -3.58 2.95
N ALA A 86 -27.15 -3.49 2.26
CA ALA A 86 -26.82 -2.36 1.41
C ALA A 86 -27.44 -2.46 0.01
N ARG A 87 -27.86 -1.31 -0.56
CA ARG A 87 -28.31 -1.22 -1.96
C ARG A 87 -27.14 -1.47 -2.91
N ASP A 88 -27.41 -2.04 -4.08
CA ASP A 88 -26.35 -2.43 -5.02
C ASP A 88 -25.55 -1.23 -5.59
N GLY A 89 -26.19 -0.07 -5.74
CA GLY A 89 -25.50 1.17 -6.11
C GLY A 89 -24.52 1.66 -5.05
N GLU A 90 -24.84 1.46 -3.77
CA GLU A 90 -23.91 1.75 -2.66
C GLU A 90 -22.73 0.79 -2.73
N LYS A 91 -22.98 -0.53 -2.83
CA LYS A 91 -21.90 -1.53 -2.96
C LYS A 91 -20.94 -1.23 -4.12
N ALA A 92 -21.47 -0.83 -5.27
CA ALA A 92 -20.65 -0.45 -6.43
C ALA A 92 -19.74 0.74 -6.11
N LEU A 93 -20.28 1.80 -5.49
CA LEU A 93 -19.50 2.96 -5.05
C LEU A 93 -18.38 2.55 -4.08
N TRP A 94 -18.67 1.65 -3.15
CA TRP A 94 -17.70 1.14 -2.18
C TRP A 94 -16.59 0.31 -2.83
N ILE A 95 -16.92 -0.59 -3.74
CA ILE A 95 -15.94 -1.40 -4.48
C ILE A 95 -15.04 -0.49 -5.33
N VAL A 96 -15.64 0.48 -6.03
CA VAL A 96 -14.89 1.48 -6.81
C VAL A 96 -13.98 2.31 -5.89
N GLY A 97 -14.45 2.67 -4.68
CA GLY A 97 -13.63 3.32 -3.66
C GLY A 97 -12.43 2.47 -3.22
N PHE A 98 -12.58 1.17 -2.99
CA PHE A 98 -11.44 0.30 -2.66
C PHE A 98 -10.44 0.15 -3.81
N ILE A 99 -10.91 0.22 -5.06
CA ILE A 99 -10.04 0.14 -6.25
C ILE A 99 -9.26 1.45 -6.46
N LEU A 100 -9.92 2.60 -6.28
CA LEU A 100 -9.37 3.91 -6.64
C LEU A 100 -8.49 4.56 -5.56
N MET A 101 -8.47 4.06 -4.32
CA MET A 101 -8.06 4.91 -3.20
C MET A 101 -6.69 4.62 -2.57
N GLY A 102 -6.14 5.72 -2.04
CA GLY A 102 -5.02 5.78 -1.10
C GLY A 102 -5.46 5.66 0.36
N PHE A 103 -4.50 5.88 1.26
CA PHE A 103 -4.59 5.57 2.70
C PHE A 103 -5.75 6.25 3.46
N ILE A 104 -5.92 7.57 3.32
CA ILE A 104 -6.92 8.36 4.07
C ILE A 104 -8.33 7.94 3.70
N THR A 105 -8.54 7.74 2.41
CA THR A 105 -9.83 7.39 1.86
C THR A 105 -10.21 5.95 2.26
N ALA A 106 -9.27 4.99 2.28
CA ALA A 106 -9.56 3.66 2.82
C ALA A 106 -10.04 3.69 4.30
N ILE A 107 -9.51 4.59 5.15
CA ILE A 107 -9.93 4.74 6.55
C ILE A 107 -11.33 5.33 6.68
N VAL A 108 -11.62 6.44 5.98
CA VAL A 108 -12.94 7.09 6.03
C VAL A 108 -14.03 6.08 5.63
N PHE A 109 -13.77 5.31 4.59
CA PHE A 109 -14.66 4.25 4.16
C PHE A 109 -14.73 3.14 5.22
N LEU A 110 -13.63 2.68 5.82
CA LEU A 110 -13.74 1.67 6.90
C LEU A 110 -14.60 2.14 8.09
N VAL A 111 -14.46 3.39 8.51
CA VAL A 111 -15.21 3.98 9.63
C VAL A 111 -16.70 4.08 9.29
N MET A 112 -17.03 4.52 8.08
CA MET A 112 -18.41 4.55 7.60
C MET A 112 -19.01 3.13 7.49
N ALA A 113 -18.20 2.13 7.10
CA ALA A 113 -18.63 0.74 7.00
C ALA A 113 -19.00 0.19 8.39
N LYS A 114 -18.18 0.46 9.40
CA LYS A 114 -18.45 0.09 10.80
C LYS A 114 -19.72 0.77 11.34
N GLY A 115 -19.89 2.07 11.10
CA GLY A 115 -21.05 2.84 11.55
C GLY A 115 -22.40 2.35 10.98
N ARG A 116 -22.37 1.66 9.83
CA ARG A 116 -23.57 1.16 9.15
C ARG A 116 -23.71 -0.39 9.17
N LYS A 117 -22.98 -1.10 10.05
CA LYS A 117 -22.98 -2.57 10.18
C LYS A 117 -22.47 -3.34 8.94
N PHE A 118 -21.62 -2.75 8.10
CA PHE A 118 -20.95 -3.46 7.01
C PHE A 118 -19.79 -4.35 7.51
N VAL A 119 -19.31 -4.10 8.74
CA VAL A 119 -18.27 -4.88 9.40
C VAL A 119 -18.63 -5.00 10.89
N GLU A 120 -18.65 -6.24 11.40
CA GLU A 120 -18.85 -6.55 12.83
C GLU A 120 -17.58 -6.31 13.65
#